data_AF-A0A811Q8Q3-F1
#
_entry.id   AF-A0A811Q8Q3-F1
#
_cell.length_a   1.000
_cell.length_b   1.000
_cell.length_c   1.000
_cell.angle_alpha   90.00
_cell.angle_beta   90.00
_cell.angle_gamma   90.00
#
_symmetry.space_group_name_H-M   'P 1'
#
loop_
_entity.id
_entity.type
_entity.pdbx_description
1 polymer ?
#
loop_
_entity_poly.entity_id
_entity_poly.type
_entity_poly.pdbx_seq_one_letter_code
_entity_poly.pdbx_strand_id
1 'polypeptide(L)'
;MSTTSFLPSTQPNRLFVHSATSHGLVSNDTKALVAGLPQRTIFDALHDEGFSFGIYYQYPPSTLFYRNLRQLKYAGSFHAFDLDFRRHCREGKLPSYVVVEQRYFDLEILPGNDDHPSHDVAEGQRFVKEVYEALRSGLQWEETLLVVTYDEHGGFYDHVPTPAGAGVVPSPDGIVSAAPFFFGFDSLGVRVPALLVSPWIEPGTVLHRPSGPYPTSEFEHSSIPATVKKLFNLRSFLTKRDAWAGTFDCFLTRDTPRTDCPLTLPEPVKLRRTAAAEQAPVVGVPGGAGAARRGAQRRPHQGLVPAQARGGDDGGGGGQASEISIQNRLVSRGIGKEADKPGIGKEADKQRDGD
;
A
#
# COMPACT_ATOMS: atom_id res chain seq x y z
N MET A 1 13.22 -2.07 -0.80
CA MET A 1 12.39 -1.48 0.29
C MET A 1 11.60 -0.33 -0.31
N SER A 2 10.39 -0.07 0.20
CA SER A 2 9.54 1.04 -0.25
C SER A 2 9.49 2.14 0.82
N THR A 3 8.99 3.31 0.48
CA THR A 3 8.85 4.46 1.37
C THR A 3 7.39 4.87 1.47
N THR A 4 6.92 5.33 2.63
CA THR A 4 5.55 5.87 2.69
C THR A 4 5.44 7.12 1.81
N SER A 5 4.26 7.33 1.24
CA SER A 5 4.00 8.49 0.38
C SER A 5 3.87 9.80 1.15
N PHE A 6 3.69 9.71 2.48
CA PHE A 6 3.50 10.83 3.39
C PHE A 6 3.92 10.47 4.85
N LEU A 7 4.25 11.51 5.63
CA LEU A 7 4.54 11.48 7.07
C LEU A 7 3.35 12.03 7.86
N PRO A 8 2.87 11.41 8.96
CA PRO A 8 2.40 10.04 9.22
C PRO A 8 0.91 9.84 8.82
N SER A 9 0.27 8.76 9.30
CA SER A 9 -1.18 8.46 9.25
C SER A 9 -1.58 7.45 8.17
N THR A 10 -2.22 6.37 8.62
CA THR A 10 -2.80 5.32 7.78
C THR A 10 -3.54 5.83 6.56
N GLN A 11 -4.67 6.51 6.76
CA GLN A 11 -5.67 6.64 5.72
C GLN A 11 -5.12 7.45 4.55
N PRO A 12 -4.40 8.57 4.77
CA PRO A 12 -3.65 9.22 3.69
C PRO A 12 -2.74 8.26 2.90
N ASN A 13 -1.94 7.42 3.56
CA ASN A 13 -1.05 6.48 2.87
C ASN A 13 -1.81 5.41 2.08
N ARG A 14 -2.87 4.82 2.65
CA ARG A 14 -3.77 3.90 1.92
C ARG A 14 -4.43 4.57 0.72
N LEU A 15 -4.72 5.86 0.82
CA LEU A 15 -5.28 6.60 -0.31
C LEU A 15 -4.25 6.77 -1.45
N PHE A 16 -2.97 7.00 -1.13
CA PHE A 16 -1.91 6.99 -2.14
C PHE A 16 -1.80 5.65 -2.86
N VAL A 17 -1.99 4.54 -2.14
CA VAL A 17 -1.93 3.20 -2.71
C VAL A 17 -2.92 2.98 -3.87
N HIS A 18 -4.15 3.51 -3.78
CA HIS A 18 -5.16 3.26 -4.82
C HIS A 18 -5.48 4.46 -5.70
N SER A 19 -5.11 5.67 -5.30
CA SER A 19 -5.39 6.90 -6.05
C SER A 19 -4.18 7.79 -6.33
N ALA A 20 -2.98 7.40 -5.89
CA ALA A 20 -1.76 8.21 -6.00
C ALA A 20 -1.85 9.61 -5.36
N THR A 21 -2.87 9.82 -4.51
CA THR A 21 -3.11 11.04 -3.73
C THR A 21 -3.97 10.72 -2.52
N SER A 22 -3.80 11.49 -1.43
CA SER A 22 -4.72 11.50 -0.30
C SER A 22 -5.86 12.54 -0.46
N HIS A 23 -5.93 13.24 -1.59
CA HIS A 23 -6.86 14.35 -1.81
C HIS A 23 -6.73 15.46 -0.76
N GLY A 24 -5.49 15.73 -0.34
CA GLY A 24 -5.18 16.79 0.62
C GLY A 24 -5.31 16.36 2.09
N LEU A 25 -5.71 15.12 2.36
CA LEU A 25 -5.76 14.60 3.72
C LEU A 25 -4.35 14.38 4.28
N VAL A 26 -4.13 14.91 5.49
CA VAL A 26 -2.89 14.74 6.29
C VAL A 26 -3.13 13.97 7.59
N SER A 27 -4.37 13.50 7.82
CA SER A 27 -4.76 12.74 8.99
C SER A 27 -5.98 11.85 8.68
N ASN A 28 -6.33 10.96 9.60
CA ASN A 28 -7.53 10.13 9.54
C ASN A 28 -8.81 10.94 9.82
N ASP A 29 -9.15 11.92 8.95
CA ASP A 29 -10.38 12.71 9.08
C ASP A 29 -11.63 11.84 8.81
N THR A 30 -12.26 11.40 9.89
CA THR A 30 -13.45 10.54 9.83
C THR A 30 -14.60 11.16 9.03
N LYS A 31 -14.81 12.49 9.12
CA LYS A 31 -15.92 13.14 8.41
C LYS A 31 -15.70 13.08 6.91
N ALA A 32 -14.48 13.37 6.46
CA ALA A 32 -14.11 13.28 5.04
C ALA A 32 -14.21 11.84 4.52
N LEU A 33 -13.71 10.86 5.28
CA LEU A 33 -13.75 9.44 4.91
C LEU A 33 -15.19 8.92 4.80
N VAL A 34 -16.06 9.27 5.77
CA VAL A 34 -17.48 8.90 5.75
C VAL A 34 -18.21 9.58 4.58
N ALA A 35 -17.97 10.87 4.33
CA ALA A 35 -18.55 11.59 3.21
C ALA A 35 -18.19 10.96 1.85
N GLY A 36 -17.01 10.35 1.77
CA GLY A 36 -16.52 9.66 0.59
C GLY A 36 -15.70 10.58 -0.30
N LEU A 37 -14.49 10.15 -0.57
CA LEU A 37 -13.49 10.92 -1.28
C LEU A 37 -13.69 10.84 -2.80
N PRO A 38 -13.56 11.95 -3.54
CA PRO A 38 -13.98 12.03 -4.93
C PRO A 38 -12.88 11.66 -5.93
N GLN A 39 -11.63 11.45 -5.50
CA GLN A 39 -10.55 11.21 -6.45
C GLN A 39 -10.73 9.90 -7.20
N ARG A 40 -10.24 9.91 -8.44
CA ARG A 40 -10.18 8.73 -9.30
C ARG A 40 -9.20 7.72 -8.74
N THR A 41 -9.55 6.45 -8.87
CA THR A 41 -8.77 5.32 -8.38
C THR A 41 -8.25 4.44 -9.51
N ILE A 42 -7.31 3.55 -9.17
CA ILE A 42 -6.83 2.51 -10.09
C ILE A 42 -7.95 1.55 -10.50
N PHE A 43 -8.95 1.34 -9.64
CA PHE A 43 -10.13 0.52 -9.93
C PHE A 43 -10.96 1.12 -11.06
N ASP A 44 -11.12 2.45 -11.04
CA ASP A 44 -11.82 3.18 -12.10
C ASP A 44 -11.05 3.07 -13.43
N ALA A 45 -9.72 3.22 -13.37
CA ALA A 45 -8.87 3.11 -14.54
C ALA A 45 -8.88 1.70 -15.17
N LEU A 46 -8.90 0.65 -14.35
CA LEU A 46 -9.05 -0.73 -14.83
C LEU A 46 -10.43 -0.96 -15.46
N HIS A 47 -11.49 -0.52 -14.78
CA HIS A 47 -12.86 -0.68 -15.26
C HIS A 47 -13.09 0.02 -16.60
N ASP A 48 -12.58 1.25 -16.76
CA ASP A 48 -12.74 2.03 -17.99
C ASP A 48 -12.03 1.39 -19.21
N GLU A 49 -11.02 0.55 -18.96
CA GLU A 49 -10.32 -0.23 -20.01
C GLU A 49 -10.80 -1.68 -20.11
N GLY A 50 -11.86 -2.05 -19.41
CA GLY A 50 -12.48 -3.38 -19.47
C GLY A 50 -11.78 -4.47 -18.65
N PHE A 51 -10.86 -4.10 -17.74
CA PHE A 51 -10.26 -5.04 -16.80
C PHE A 51 -11.10 -5.21 -15.54
N SER A 52 -11.11 -6.42 -14.99
CA SER A 52 -11.81 -6.74 -13.74
C SER A 52 -10.92 -6.49 -12.52
N PHE A 53 -11.54 -6.13 -11.41
CA PHE A 53 -10.90 -6.10 -10.11
C PHE A 53 -11.76 -6.75 -9.04
N GLY A 54 -11.14 -7.17 -7.93
CA GLY A 54 -11.80 -7.77 -6.79
C GLY A 54 -11.18 -7.33 -5.47
N ILE A 55 -12.04 -7.09 -4.48
CA ILE A 55 -11.69 -6.64 -3.14
C ILE A 55 -12.20 -7.72 -2.18
N TYR A 56 -11.27 -8.49 -1.63
CA TYR A 56 -11.55 -9.59 -0.70
C TYR A 56 -11.28 -9.09 0.71
N TYR A 57 -12.31 -9.03 1.55
CA TYR A 57 -12.21 -8.36 2.83
C TYR A 57 -12.68 -9.26 3.98
N GLN A 58 -12.06 -9.11 5.14
CA GLN A 58 -12.50 -9.74 6.40
C GLN A 58 -13.25 -8.75 7.31
N TYR A 59 -13.19 -7.46 7.00
CA TYR A 59 -13.90 -6.38 7.69
C TYR A 59 -14.38 -5.36 6.63
N PRO A 60 -15.46 -4.58 6.86
CA PRO A 60 -15.89 -3.51 5.94
C PRO A 60 -14.72 -2.79 5.26
N PRO A 61 -14.62 -2.88 3.92
CA PRO A 61 -13.38 -2.55 3.25
C PRO A 61 -13.13 -1.04 3.22
N SER A 62 -11.91 -0.64 3.55
CA SER A 62 -11.43 0.74 3.58
C SER A 62 -11.52 1.41 2.20
N THR A 63 -11.45 0.62 1.12
CA THR A 63 -11.73 1.09 -0.25
C THR A 63 -13.11 1.74 -0.41
N LEU A 64 -14.09 1.46 0.46
CA LEU A 64 -15.38 2.17 0.44
C LEU A 64 -15.28 3.64 0.88
N PHE A 65 -14.12 4.13 1.35
CA PHE A 65 -13.88 5.56 1.51
C PHE A 65 -13.81 6.29 0.17
N TYR A 66 -13.59 5.61 -0.95
CA TYR A 66 -13.76 6.19 -2.28
C TYR A 66 -15.23 6.24 -2.66
N ARG A 67 -15.74 7.45 -2.93
CA ARG A 67 -17.16 7.64 -3.26
C ARG A 67 -17.58 6.84 -4.51
N ASN A 68 -16.70 6.71 -5.50
CA ASN A 68 -17.02 6.00 -6.74
C ASN A 68 -17.20 4.49 -6.53
N LEU A 69 -16.46 3.89 -5.59
CA LEU A 69 -16.56 2.46 -5.26
C LEU A 69 -17.87 2.06 -4.56
N ARG A 70 -18.68 3.04 -4.15
CA ARG A 70 -20.02 2.82 -3.57
C ARG A 70 -21.12 2.64 -4.62
N GLN A 71 -20.79 2.76 -5.91
CA GLN A 71 -21.77 2.63 -6.99
C GLN A 71 -22.11 1.17 -7.29
N LEU A 72 -23.36 0.93 -7.70
CA LEU A 72 -23.87 -0.41 -7.97
C LEU A 72 -23.05 -1.19 -9.02
N LYS A 73 -22.43 -0.49 -9.98
CA LYS A 73 -21.57 -1.10 -11.00
C LYS A 73 -20.36 -1.86 -10.43
N TYR A 74 -19.96 -1.57 -9.19
CA TYR A 74 -18.86 -2.25 -8.49
C TYR A 74 -19.32 -3.23 -7.42
N ALA A 75 -20.62 -3.39 -7.20
CA ALA A 75 -21.14 -4.27 -6.14
C ALA A 75 -20.63 -5.73 -6.29
N GLY A 76 -20.47 -6.20 -7.52
CA GLY A 76 -19.93 -7.54 -7.82
C GLY A 76 -18.42 -7.71 -7.62
N SER A 77 -17.69 -6.63 -7.31
CA SER A 77 -16.23 -6.65 -7.07
C SER A 77 -15.86 -6.84 -5.60
N PHE A 78 -16.82 -6.92 -4.69
CA PHE A 78 -16.59 -7.08 -3.26
C PHE A 78 -16.90 -8.52 -2.83
N HIS A 79 -15.94 -9.17 -2.17
CA HIS A 79 -15.99 -10.58 -1.82
C HIS A 79 -15.61 -10.81 -0.36
N ALA A 80 -16.30 -11.74 0.30
CA ALA A 80 -15.93 -12.13 1.66
C ALA A 80 -14.67 -13.01 1.57
N PHE A 81 -13.59 -12.58 2.22
CA PHE A 81 -12.29 -13.27 2.11
C PHE A 81 -12.38 -14.76 2.47
N ASP A 82 -12.98 -15.07 3.62
CA ASP A 82 -13.01 -16.44 4.18
C ASP A 82 -13.84 -17.42 3.31
N LEU A 83 -14.80 -16.91 2.52
CA LEU A 83 -15.66 -17.71 1.66
C LEU A 83 -15.13 -17.81 0.23
N ASP A 84 -14.69 -16.68 -0.32
CA ASP A 84 -14.54 -16.50 -1.76
C ASP A 84 -13.08 -16.61 -2.20
N PHE A 85 -12.11 -16.13 -1.41
CA PHE A 85 -10.73 -15.98 -1.87
C PHE A 85 -10.09 -17.31 -2.25
N ARG A 86 -10.07 -18.27 -1.31
CA ARG A 86 -9.53 -19.62 -1.57
C ARG A 86 -10.29 -20.34 -2.68
N ARG A 87 -11.61 -20.14 -2.78
CA ARG A 87 -12.43 -20.75 -3.83
C ARG A 87 -12.05 -20.20 -5.21
N HIS A 88 -11.93 -18.88 -5.34
CA HIS A 88 -11.54 -18.23 -6.59
C HIS A 88 -10.09 -18.56 -6.98
N CYS A 89 -9.17 -18.71 -6.02
CA CYS A 89 -7.82 -19.22 -6.30
C CYS A 89 -7.84 -20.63 -6.91
N ARG A 90 -8.59 -21.56 -6.30
CA ARG A 90 -8.71 -22.95 -6.77
C ARG A 90 -9.40 -23.06 -8.13
N GLU A 91 -10.41 -22.23 -8.37
CA GLU A 91 -11.20 -22.25 -9.61
C GLU A 91 -10.58 -21.41 -10.74
N GLY A 92 -9.48 -20.69 -10.49
CA GLY A 92 -8.87 -19.80 -11.48
C GLY A 92 -9.78 -18.62 -11.85
N LYS A 93 -10.49 -18.07 -10.86
CA LYS A 93 -11.47 -16.97 -11.02
C LYS A 93 -11.02 -15.66 -10.39
N LEU A 94 -9.74 -15.52 -10.04
CA LEU A 94 -9.25 -14.23 -9.56
C LEU A 94 -9.29 -13.20 -10.71
N PRO A 95 -9.79 -11.99 -10.45
CA PRO A 95 -9.80 -10.91 -11.43
C PRO A 95 -8.39 -10.38 -11.72
N SER A 96 -8.27 -9.53 -12.74
CA SER A 96 -6.98 -9.01 -13.19
C SER A 96 -6.21 -8.27 -12.08
N TYR A 97 -6.93 -7.56 -11.21
CA TYR A 97 -6.37 -6.85 -10.07
C TYR A 97 -7.10 -7.22 -8.78
N VAL A 98 -6.36 -7.72 -7.79
CA VAL A 98 -6.93 -8.13 -6.50
C VAL A 98 -6.40 -7.23 -5.39
N VAL A 99 -7.28 -6.94 -4.45
CA VAL A 99 -6.96 -6.33 -3.15
C VAL A 99 -7.48 -7.25 -2.07
N VAL A 100 -6.61 -7.58 -1.12
CA VAL A 100 -7.01 -8.29 0.09
C VAL A 100 -6.94 -7.31 1.24
N GLU A 101 -8.04 -7.18 1.99
CA GLU A 101 -8.13 -6.38 3.20
C GLU A 101 -8.37 -7.28 4.41
N GLN A 102 -7.57 -7.07 5.45
CA GLN A 102 -7.54 -7.91 6.63
C GLN A 102 -8.53 -7.45 7.72
N ARG A 103 -8.49 -8.08 8.90
CA ARG A 103 -9.22 -7.63 10.09
C ARG A 103 -8.43 -6.58 10.85
N TYR A 104 -9.00 -5.38 10.93
CA TYR A 104 -8.42 -4.24 11.65
C TYR A 104 -8.84 -4.18 13.14
N PHE A 105 -9.96 -4.80 13.50
CA PHE A 105 -10.45 -4.79 14.88
C PHE A 105 -9.92 -6.00 15.65
N ASP A 106 -9.34 -5.73 16.82
CA ASP A 106 -8.87 -6.76 17.74
C ASP A 106 -9.94 -7.09 18.77
N LEU A 107 -10.57 -8.25 18.59
CA LEU A 107 -11.57 -8.80 19.50
C LEU A 107 -11.00 -10.05 20.16
N GLU A 108 -11.34 -10.32 21.42
CA GLU A 108 -10.81 -11.49 22.16
C GLU A 108 -11.03 -12.83 21.42
N ILE A 109 -12.13 -12.94 20.67
CA ILE A 109 -12.52 -14.16 19.94
C ILE A 109 -12.08 -14.09 18.46
N LEU A 110 -11.82 -12.89 17.94
CA LEU A 110 -11.45 -12.62 16.55
C LEU A 110 -10.32 -11.59 16.54
N PRO A 111 -9.05 -12.03 16.73
CA PRO A 111 -7.95 -11.11 16.84
C PRO A 111 -7.68 -10.38 15.52
N GLY A 112 -7.12 -9.18 15.66
CA GLY A 112 -6.57 -8.41 14.55
C GLY A 112 -5.41 -9.18 13.91
N ASN A 113 -5.36 -9.19 12.58
CA ASN A 113 -4.36 -9.93 11.80
C ASN A 113 -3.65 -9.00 10.79
N ASP A 114 -3.40 -7.78 11.24
CA ASP A 114 -2.91 -6.68 10.43
C ASP A 114 -1.48 -6.25 10.80
N ASP A 115 -0.76 -7.01 11.64
CA ASP A 115 0.57 -6.66 12.17
C ASP A 115 0.61 -5.33 12.94
N HIS A 116 -0.54 -4.74 13.27
CA HIS A 116 -0.66 -3.46 13.98
C HIS A 116 -0.31 -3.61 15.47
N PRO A 117 0.52 -2.74 16.07
CA PRO A 117 0.65 -2.66 17.53
C PRO A 117 -0.64 -2.12 18.21
N SER A 118 -1.34 -2.89 19.02
CA SER A 118 -0.76 -3.88 19.93
C SER A 118 -1.01 -5.35 19.57
N HIS A 119 -1.63 -5.64 18.43
CA HIS A 119 -1.98 -6.99 17.97
C HIS A 119 -0.76 -7.92 17.86
N ASP A 120 -1.04 -9.23 17.80
CA ASP A 120 0.01 -10.25 17.69
C ASP A 120 0.46 -10.39 16.24
N VAL A 121 1.72 -10.05 15.98
CA VAL A 121 2.37 -10.21 14.66
C VAL A 121 2.26 -11.65 14.14
N ALA A 122 2.17 -12.66 15.01
CA ALA A 122 1.97 -14.03 14.56
C ALA A 122 0.65 -14.23 13.79
N GLU A 123 -0.41 -13.47 14.12
CA GLU A 123 -1.69 -13.52 13.40
C GLU A 123 -1.60 -12.85 12.03
N GLY A 124 -0.92 -11.70 11.93
CA GLY A 124 -0.68 -11.05 10.64
C GLY A 124 0.21 -11.90 9.71
N GLN A 125 1.27 -12.50 10.25
CA GLN A 125 2.10 -13.44 9.47
C GLN A 125 1.34 -14.71 9.07
N ARG A 126 0.38 -15.17 9.89
CA ARG A 126 -0.51 -16.31 9.54
C ARG A 126 -1.43 -15.93 8.38
N PHE A 127 -1.91 -14.69 8.35
CA PHE A 127 -2.71 -14.18 7.24
C PHE A 127 -1.90 -14.06 5.93
N VAL A 128 -0.67 -13.55 5.97
CA VAL A 128 0.23 -13.54 4.79
C VAL A 128 0.41 -14.96 4.25
N LYS A 129 0.70 -15.92 5.15
CA LYS A 129 0.84 -17.33 4.80
C LYS A 129 -0.41 -17.90 4.18
N GLU A 130 -1.58 -17.65 4.75
CA GLU A 130 -2.86 -18.11 4.20
C GLU A 130 -3.08 -17.60 2.77
N VAL A 131 -2.78 -16.33 2.52
CA VAL A 131 -2.92 -15.75 1.17
C VAL A 131 -1.91 -16.36 0.20
N TYR A 132 -0.65 -16.46 0.60
CA TYR A 132 0.39 -17.08 -0.21
C TYR A 132 0.02 -18.52 -0.60
N GLU A 133 -0.35 -19.35 0.36
CA GLU A 133 -0.65 -20.77 0.12
C GLU A 133 -1.90 -20.96 -0.73
N ALA A 134 -2.90 -20.09 -0.59
CA ALA A 134 -4.08 -20.07 -1.45
C ALA A 134 -3.72 -19.75 -2.90
N LEU A 135 -2.88 -18.73 -3.13
CA LEU A 135 -2.40 -18.36 -4.47
C LEU A 135 -1.51 -19.45 -5.07
N ARG A 136 -0.58 -19.97 -4.26
CA ARG A 136 0.42 -20.97 -4.67
C ARG A 136 -0.19 -22.29 -5.09
N SER A 137 -1.30 -22.69 -4.46
CA SER A 137 -2.09 -23.87 -4.81
C SER A 137 -3.16 -23.60 -5.88
N GLY A 138 -3.33 -22.33 -6.27
CA GLY A 138 -4.32 -21.90 -7.26
C GLY A 138 -3.87 -22.11 -8.70
N LEU A 139 -4.86 -22.18 -9.61
CA LEU A 139 -4.62 -22.41 -11.04
C LEU A 139 -3.92 -21.22 -11.74
N GLN A 140 -3.97 -20.04 -11.14
CA GLN A 140 -3.38 -18.79 -11.68
C GLN A 140 -2.02 -18.44 -11.05
N TRP A 141 -1.37 -19.36 -10.31
CA TRP A 141 -0.07 -19.08 -9.66
C TRP A 141 1.00 -18.57 -10.65
N GLU A 142 1.08 -19.18 -11.82
CA GLU A 142 2.02 -18.77 -12.88
C GLU A 142 1.66 -17.43 -13.53
N GLU A 143 0.51 -16.86 -13.21
CA GLU A 143 0.07 -15.53 -13.65
C GLU A 143 0.04 -14.56 -12.46
N THR A 144 0.70 -14.89 -11.35
CA THR A 144 0.61 -14.12 -10.11
C THR A 144 1.89 -13.37 -9.82
N LEU A 145 1.76 -12.05 -9.66
CA LEU A 145 2.65 -11.23 -8.84
C LEU A 145 1.90 -10.87 -7.57
N LEU A 146 2.33 -11.41 -6.43
CA LEU A 146 1.91 -11.04 -5.08
C LEU A 146 2.81 -9.91 -4.54
N VAL A 147 2.21 -8.77 -4.21
CA VAL A 147 2.89 -7.69 -3.48
C VAL A 147 2.43 -7.72 -2.03
N VAL A 148 3.34 -7.66 -1.06
CA VAL A 148 3.03 -7.43 0.36
C VAL A 148 3.72 -6.14 0.76
N THR A 149 2.98 -5.16 1.25
CA THR A 149 3.55 -3.88 1.72
C THR A 149 2.83 -3.45 2.98
N TYR A 150 3.32 -2.36 3.58
CA TYR A 150 2.78 -1.75 4.78
C TYR A 150 2.46 -0.29 4.43
N ASP A 151 1.37 0.26 4.96
CA ASP A 151 0.93 1.64 4.75
C ASP A 151 1.70 2.64 5.61
N GLU A 152 2.20 2.22 6.78
CA GLU A 152 3.17 3.03 7.52
C GLU A 152 4.18 2.23 8.35
N HIS A 153 5.12 2.96 8.96
CA HIS A 153 6.32 2.43 9.61
C HIS A 153 6.14 2.09 11.10
N GLY A 154 4.95 2.31 11.67
CA GLY A 154 4.65 1.97 13.07
C GLY A 154 5.34 2.83 14.14
N GLY A 155 5.91 3.98 13.77
CA GLY A 155 6.65 4.84 14.71
C GLY A 155 8.06 4.34 15.07
N PHE A 156 8.51 3.23 14.49
CA PHE A 156 9.84 2.68 14.72
C PHE A 156 10.92 3.50 14.01
N TYR A 157 12.12 3.56 14.60
CA TYR A 157 13.24 4.26 13.99
C TYR A 157 13.68 3.58 12.68
N ASP A 158 13.81 4.37 11.62
CA ASP A 158 14.53 3.99 10.39
C ASP A 158 15.71 4.95 10.18
N HIS A 159 16.85 4.41 9.78
CA HIS A 159 18.09 5.17 9.65
C HIS A 159 18.22 5.91 8.30
N VAL A 160 17.37 5.62 7.32
CA VAL A 160 17.49 6.21 5.98
C VAL A 160 16.72 7.54 5.94
N PRO A 161 17.40 8.64 5.58
CA PRO A 161 16.73 9.92 5.37
C PRO A 161 15.65 9.84 4.30
N THR A 162 14.53 10.52 4.52
CA THR A 162 13.41 10.51 3.59
C THR A 162 13.63 11.51 2.44
N PRO A 163 13.36 11.14 1.19
CA PRO A 163 13.42 12.08 0.06
C PRO A 163 12.42 13.22 0.23
N ALA A 164 12.88 14.47 0.10
CA ALA A 164 12.05 15.66 0.29
C ALA A 164 12.47 16.82 -0.61
N GLY A 165 11.49 17.66 -0.96
CA GLY A 165 11.66 18.93 -1.66
C GLY A 165 10.99 18.95 -3.03
N ALA A 166 10.41 20.11 -3.36
CA ALA A 166 9.91 20.42 -4.69
C ALA A 166 10.99 20.18 -5.76
N GLY A 167 10.70 19.28 -6.72
CA GLY A 167 11.63 18.86 -7.77
C GLY A 167 12.32 17.51 -7.51
N VAL A 168 12.27 17.00 -6.28
CA VAL A 168 12.68 15.63 -5.95
C VAL A 168 11.48 14.70 -6.02
N VAL A 169 10.43 15.05 -5.27
CA VAL A 169 9.20 14.27 -5.11
C VAL A 169 8.02 15.13 -5.64
N PRO A 170 7.35 14.75 -6.73
CA PRO A 170 6.35 15.62 -7.36
C PRO A 170 5.00 15.53 -6.65
N SER A 171 4.48 16.67 -6.18
CA SER A 171 3.11 16.78 -5.66
C SER A 171 2.09 16.10 -6.58
N PRO A 172 1.05 15.42 -6.04
CA PRO A 172 0.00 14.82 -6.85
C PRO A 172 -0.88 15.91 -7.47
N ASP A 173 -0.43 16.45 -8.59
CA ASP A 173 -1.09 17.49 -9.41
C ASP A 173 -1.37 18.81 -8.68
N GLY A 174 -0.49 19.19 -7.74
CA GLY A 174 -0.61 20.44 -7.01
C GLY A 174 -1.68 20.43 -5.92
N ILE A 175 -2.20 19.25 -5.57
CA ILE A 175 -3.08 19.07 -4.42
C ILE A 175 -2.29 19.40 -3.15
N VAL A 176 -2.84 20.31 -2.34
CA VAL A 176 -2.29 20.73 -1.05
C VAL A 176 -3.26 20.40 0.07
N SER A 177 -2.75 20.24 1.29
CA SER A 177 -3.62 20.06 2.45
C SER A 177 -4.39 21.32 2.78
N ALA A 178 -5.50 21.17 3.50
CA ALA A 178 -6.20 22.29 4.08
C ALA A 178 -5.33 23.04 5.12
N ALA A 179 -5.81 24.21 5.52
CA ALA A 179 -5.27 24.96 6.65
C ALA A 179 -5.23 24.08 7.93
N PRO A 180 -4.28 24.32 8.85
CA PRO A 180 -3.29 25.40 8.85
C PRO A 180 -1.98 25.06 8.11
N PHE A 181 -1.81 23.82 7.63
CA PHE A 181 -0.50 23.34 7.20
C PHE A 181 -0.16 23.63 5.73
N PHE A 182 -1.15 23.64 4.84
CA PHE A 182 -0.95 23.81 3.39
C PHE A 182 0.16 22.90 2.83
N PHE A 183 0.19 21.66 3.30
CA PHE A 183 1.24 20.71 2.99
C PHE A 183 1.17 20.31 1.51
N GLY A 184 2.29 20.44 0.80
CA GLY A 184 2.35 20.28 -0.66
C GLY A 184 2.51 18.85 -1.16
N PHE A 185 2.73 17.89 -0.26
CA PHE A 185 3.03 16.50 -0.61
C PHE A 185 4.25 16.38 -1.54
N ASP A 186 5.27 17.20 -1.34
CA ASP A 186 6.55 17.18 -2.06
C ASP A 186 7.66 16.49 -1.25
N SER A 187 7.27 15.58 -0.34
CA SER A 187 8.17 14.72 0.41
C SER A 187 7.56 13.34 0.61
N LEU A 188 8.43 12.34 0.78
CA LEU A 188 8.07 11.00 1.22
C LEU A 188 8.24 10.87 2.74
N GLY A 189 7.60 9.86 3.31
CA GLY A 189 7.78 9.52 4.72
C GLY A 189 8.77 8.40 4.95
N VAL A 190 8.60 7.67 6.06
CA VAL A 190 9.58 6.68 6.52
C VAL A 190 9.49 5.41 5.66
N ARG A 191 10.57 4.64 5.58
CA ARG A 191 10.56 3.38 4.84
C ARG A 191 9.60 2.35 5.44
N VAL A 192 9.00 1.56 4.56
CA VAL A 192 8.14 0.43 4.86
C VAL A 192 8.64 -0.83 4.15
N PRO A 193 8.44 -2.02 4.75
CA PRO A 193 8.73 -3.27 4.08
C PRO A 193 7.88 -3.43 2.81
N ALA A 194 8.48 -4.01 1.78
CA ALA A 194 7.77 -4.43 0.58
C ALA A 194 8.37 -5.76 0.08
N LEU A 195 7.54 -6.79 -0.03
CA LEU A 195 7.88 -8.10 -0.56
C LEU A 195 7.16 -8.32 -1.88
N LEU A 196 7.87 -8.92 -2.83
CA LEU A 196 7.40 -9.19 -4.17
C LEU A 196 7.59 -10.67 -4.40
N VAL A 197 6.48 -11.38 -4.63
CA VAL A 197 6.44 -12.83 -4.62
C VAL A 197 5.77 -13.31 -5.89
N SER A 198 6.51 -14.05 -6.72
CA SER A 198 6.06 -14.53 -8.02
C SER A 198 6.96 -15.65 -8.49
N PRO A 199 6.47 -16.64 -9.25
CA PRO A 199 7.35 -17.61 -9.91
C PRO A 199 8.26 -16.97 -10.97
N TRP A 200 8.04 -15.70 -11.33
CA TRP A 200 8.85 -14.97 -12.31
C TRP A 200 10.02 -14.19 -11.69
N ILE A 201 10.21 -14.26 -10.37
CA ILE A 201 11.25 -13.54 -9.62
C ILE A 201 12.34 -14.52 -9.14
N GLU A 202 13.60 -14.18 -9.34
CA GLU A 202 14.74 -14.96 -8.81
C GLU A 202 14.75 -14.98 -7.27
N PRO A 203 15.10 -16.13 -6.64
CA PRO A 203 15.14 -16.23 -5.19
C PRO A 203 16.21 -15.32 -4.60
N GLY A 204 15.91 -14.69 -3.46
CA GLY A 204 16.87 -13.83 -2.76
C GLY A 204 17.13 -12.48 -3.45
N THR A 205 16.31 -12.07 -4.40
CA THR A 205 16.43 -10.77 -5.06
C THR A 205 16.16 -9.63 -4.08
N VAL A 206 17.09 -8.68 -4.00
CA VAL A 206 16.93 -7.45 -3.22
C VAL A 206 17.05 -6.25 -4.15
N LEU A 207 16.01 -5.41 -4.18
CA LEU A 207 16.01 -4.17 -4.93
C LEU A 207 16.07 -2.96 -3.99
N HIS A 208 17.09 -2.13 -4.21
CA HIS A 208 17.37 -0.97 -3.36
C HIS A 208 16.66 0.29 -3.83
N ARG A 209 16.72 0.62 -5.12
CA ARG A 209 16.09 1.79 -5.75
C ARG A 209 15.58 1.47 -7.15
N PRO A 210 14.55 2.17 -7.65
CA PRO A 210 14.12 2.03 -9.03
C PRO A 210 15.13 2.67 -9.99
N SER A 211 15.15 2.19 -11.23
CA SER A 211 15.98 2.75 -12.31
C SER A 211 15.30 3.90 -13.07
N GLY A 212 14.05 4.21 -12.76
CA GLY A 212 13.26 5.25 -13.42
C GLY A 212 11.80 5.24 -12.95
N PRO A 213 10.91 6.02 -13.61
CA PRO A 213 11.12 6.73 -14.88
C PRO A 213 12.00 7.99 -14.80
N TYR A 214 12.25 8.53 -13.61
CA TYR A 214 13.12 9.69 -13.40
C TYR A 214 14.33 9.30 -12.52
N PRO A 215 15.46 10.05 -12.58
CA PRO A 215 16.59 9.81 -11.69
C PRO A 215 16.27 9.95 -10.20
N THR A 216 15.20 10.68 -9.87
CA THR A 216 14.74 10.86 -8.49
C THR A 216 13.63 9.90 -8.10
N SER A 217 13.17 9.03 -9.01
CA SER A 217 12.11 8.06 -8.71
C SER A 217 12.48 7.20 -7.51
N GLU A 218 11.48 6.91 -6.69
CA GLU A 218 11.59 6.01 -5.54
C GLU A 218 10.48 4.97 -5.57
N PHE A 219 10.65 3.89 -4.80
CA PHE A 219 9.54 3.00 -4.50
C PHE A 219 8.73 3.58 -3.35
N GLU A 220 7.46 3.84 -3.60
CA GLU A 220 6.48 4.31 -2.62
C GLU A 220 5.08 3.77 -2.95
N HIS A 221 4.03 4.09 -2.18
CA HIS A 221 2.72 3.46 -2.41
C HIS A 221 2.17 3.64 -3.82
N SER A 222 2.44 4.77 -4.48
CA SER A 222 1.99 5.02 -5.85
C SER A 222 2.78 4.22 -6.89
N SER A 223 3.83 3.49 -6.50
CA SER A 223 4.48 2.44 -7.32
C SER A 223 3.51 1.32 -7.69
N ILE A 224 2.49 1.08 -6.87
CA ILE A 224 1.44 0.10 -7.14
C ILE A 224 0.60 0.52 -8.36
N PRO A 225 -0.12 1.66 -8.36
CA PRO A 225 -0.89 2.10 -9.52
C PRO A 225 0.01 2.34 -10.75
N ALA A 226 1.25 2.80 -10.56
CA ALA A 226 2.23 2.91 -11.65
C ALA A 226 2.53 1.55 -12.31
N THR A 227 2.73 0.52 -11.49
CA THR A 227 2.97 -0.85 -11.96
C THR A 227 1.75 -1.41 -12.67
N VAL A 228 0.55 -1.24 -12.10
CA VAL A 228 -0.71 -1.70 -12.71
C VAL A 228 -0.93 -1.00 -14.06
N LYS A 229 -0.74 0.33 -14.12
CA LYS A 229 -0.79 1.09 -15.38
C LYS A 229 0.09 0.47 -16.43
N LYS A 230 1.34 0.12 -16.08
CA LYS A 230 2.33 -0.42 -17.02
C LYS A 230 1.98 -1.84 -17.47
N LEU A 231 1.66 -2.73 -16.54
CA LEU A 231 1.34 -4.14 -16.84
C LEU A 231 0.07 -4.29 -17.69
N PHE A 232 -0.95 -3.49 -17.42
CA PHE A 232 -2.21 -3.48 -18.18
C PHE A 232 -2.24 -2.50 -19.34
N ASN A 233 -1.18 -1.71 -19.53
CA ASN A 233 -1.10 -0.66 -20.55
C ASN A 233 -2.30 0.30 -20.52
N LEU A 234 -2.66 0.79 -19.32
CA LEU A 234 -3.74 1.75 -19.14
C LEU A 234 -3.38 3.09 -19.79
N ARG A 235 -4.38 3.84 -20.29
CA ARG A 235 -4.16 5.08 -21.08
C ARG A 235 -3.40 6.17 -20.34
N SER A 236 -3.68 6.36 -19.06
CA SER A 236 -3.11 7.46 -18.27
C SER A 236 -2.69 7.00 -16.87
N PHE A 237 -1.72 7.72 -16.31
CA PHE A 237 -1.48 7.73 -14.87
C PHE A 237 -2.64 8.44 -14.15
N LEU A 238 -2.79 8.20 -12.84
CA LEU A 238 -3.80 8.85 -12.01
C LEU A 238 -3.39 10.28 -11.66
N THR A 239 -2.11 10.50 -11.41
CA THR A 239 -1.52 11.80 -11.07
C THR A 239 -0.06 11.91 -11.55
N LYS A 240 0.59 13.04 -11.31
CA LYS A 240 2.07 13.15 -11.42
C LYS A 240 2.84 12.25 -10.45
N ARG A 241 2.24 11.79 -9.34
CA ARG A 241 2.92 10.98 -8.33
C ARG A 241 3.21 9.57 -8.85
N ASP A 242 2.20 8.86 -9.35
CA ASP A 242 2.38 7.52 -9.95
C ASP A 242 3.06 7.59 -11.32
N ALA A 243 2.97 8.71 -12.05
CA ALA A 243 3.79 8.92 -13.24
C ALA A 243 5.30 8.99 -12.92
N TRP A 244 5.66 9.40 -11.69
CA TRP A 244 7.04 9.50 -11.22
C TRP A 244 7.52 8.27 -10.46
N ALA A 245 6.63 7.53 -9.80
CA ALA A 245 6.99 6.40 -8.95
C ALA A 245 7.70 5.27 -9.71
N GLY A 246 8.62 4.58 -9.03
CA GLY A 246 9.26 3.38 -9.57
C GLY A 246 8.24 2.28 -9.85
N THR A 247 8.49 1.45 -10.86
CA THR A 247 7.62 0.32 -11.22
C THR A 247 8.28 -1.03 -10.94
N PHE A 248 7.45 -2.01 -10.63
CA PHE A 248 7.85 -3.33 -10.18
C PHE A 248 8.10 -4.31 -11.33
N ASP A 249 7.67 -4.06 -12.56
CA ASP A 249 7.86 -4.99 -13.67
C ASP A 249 9.34 -5.32 -13.98
N CYS A 250 10.28 -4.49 -13.52
CA CYS A 250 11.73 -4.71 -13.69
C CYS A 250 12.27 -6.03 -13.09
N PHE A 251 11.53 -6.71 -12.21
CA PHE A 251 11.93 -7.99 -11.62
C PHE A 251 11.29 -9.21 -12.30
N LEU A 252 10.41 -9.02 -13.29
CA LEU A 252 9.82 -10.10 -14.06
C LEU A 252 10.81 -10.50 -15.18
N THR A 253 12.01 -10.92 -14.78
CA THR A 253 13.18 -11.06 -15.66
C THR A 253 13.33 -12.44 -16.28
N ARG A 254 12.47 -13.38 -15.90
CA ARG A 254 12.59 -14.79 -16.30
C ARG A 254 11.81 -15.10 -17.56
N ASP A 255 12.36 -15.96 -18.41
CA ASP A 255 11.66 -16.50 -19.59
C ASP A 255 10.69 -17.64 -19.23
N THR A 256 10.92 -18.31 -18.09
CA THR A 256 10.07 -19.41 -17.60
C THR A 256 9.80 -19.30 -16.10
N PRO A 257 8.59 -19.66 -15.64
CA PRO A 257 8.26 -19.63 -14.23
C PRO A 257 9.11 -20.64 -13.45
N ARG A 258 9.46 -20.27 -12.23
CA ARG A 258 10.17 -21.13 -11.29
C ARG A 258 9.28 -22.27 -10.81
N THR A 259 9.86 -23.46 -10.72
CA THR A 259 9.20 -24.67 -10.23
C THR A 259 9.53 -24.98 -8.76
N ASP A 260 10.48 -24.25 -8.17
CA ASP A 260 10.97 -24.44 -6.81
C ASP A 260 10.27 -23.56 -5.76
N CYS A 261 9.19 -22.85 -6.13
CA CYS A 261 8.42 -22.07 -5.16
C CYS A 261 7.75 -23.00 -4.11
N PRO A 262 7.94 -22.77 -2.80
CA PRO A 262 7.42 -23.66 -1.76
C PRO A 262 5.89 -23.74 -1.81
N LEU A 263 5.32 -24.93 -1.61
CA LEU A 263 3.86 -25.09 -1.56
C LEU A 263 3.26 -24.58 -0.24
N THR A 264 4.05 -24.67 0.84
CA THR A 264 3.67 -24.24 2.17
C THR A 264 4.81 -23.44 2.82
N LEU A 265 4.44 -22.47 3.65
CA LEU A 265 5.38 -21.68 4.47
C LEU A 265 5.43 -22.23 5.90
N PRO A 266 6.51 -21.95 6.66
CA PRO A 266 6.57 -22.29 8.08
C PRO A 266 5.43 -21.68 8.89
N GLU A 267 5.02 -22.35 9.98
CA GLU A 267 4.02 -21.81 10.90
C GLU A 267 4.59 -20.61 11.68
N PRO A 268 3.90 -19.46 11.69
CA PRO A 268 4.30 -18.31 12.52
C PRO A 268 4.29 -18.68 14.00
N VAL A 269 5.37 -18.31 14.69
CA VAL A 269 5.54 -18.54 16.12
C VAL A 269 4.92 -17.39 16.90
N LYS A 270 4.06 -17.70 17.87
CA LYS A 270 3.49 -16.71 18.78
C LYS A 270 4.59 -16.04 19.60
N LEU A 271 4.74 -14.73 19.46
CA LEU A 271 5.82 -13.98 20.12
C LEU A 271 5.50 -13.64 21.58
N ARG A 272 4.21 -13.47 21.92
CA ARG A 272 3.77 -13.14 23.28
C ARG A 272 3.03 -14.30 23.94
N ARG A 273 3.35 -14.56 25.21
CA ARG A 273 2.64 -15.55 26.04
C ARG A 273 1.34 -15.00 26.63
N THR A 274 1.20 -13.68 26.71
CA THR A 274 0.07 -12.97 27.33
C THR A 274 -0.51 -11.95 26.37
N ALA A 275 -1.74 -11.48 26.64
CA ALA A 275 -2.36 -10.37 25.91
C ALA A 275 -1.56 -9.07 26.07
N ALA A 276 -1.79 -8.12 25.16
CA ALA A 276 -1.24 -6.77 25.31
C ALA A 276 -1.81 -6.08 26.56
N ALA A 277 -0.95 -5.47 27.35
CA ALA A 277 -1.35 -4.69 28.52
C ALA A 277 -1.33 -3.20 28.17
N GLU A 278 -2.24 -2.75 27.30
CA GLU A 278 -2.25 -1.38 26.76
C GLU A 278 -2.40 -0.29 27.83
N GLN A 279 -3.02 -0.63 28.96
CA GLN A 279 -3.23 0.28 30.08
C GLN A 279 -2.12 0.20 31.14
N ALA A 280 -1.08 -0.62 30.92
CA ALA A 280 0.02 -0.71 31.86
C ALA A 280 0.81 0.62 31.88
N PRO A 281 1.13 1.18 33.07
CA PRO A 281 1.97 2.35 33.15
C PRO A 281 3.34 2.06 32.54
N VAL A 282 3.86 3.00 31.74
CA VAL A 282 5.22 2.92 31.21
C VAL A 282 6.18 2.92 32.39
N VAL A 283 6.73 1.76 32.74
CA VAL A 283 7.74 1.66 33.78
C VAL A 283 9.00 2.31 33.24
N GLY A 284 9.32 3.52 33.73
CA GLY A 284 10.56 4.20 33.39
C GLY A 284 11.75 3.29 33.72
N VAL A 285 12.65 3.12 32.76
CA VAL A 285 13.94 2.46 33.01
C VAL A 285 14.60 3.19 34.17
N PRO A 286 14.95 2.53 35.29
CA PRO A 286 15.64 3.20 36.39
C PRO A 286 16.94 3.80 35.86
N GLY A 287 17.01 5.13 35.83
CA GLY A 287 18.22 5.85 35.43
C GLY A 287 19.38 5.40 36.30
N GLY A 288 20.41 4.85 35.66
CA GLY A 288 21.66 4.52 36.31
C GLY A 288 22.18 5.74 37.08
N ALA A 289 22.34 5.58 38.38
CA ALA A 289 22.99 6.56 39.23
C ALA A 289 24.46 6.73 38.78
N GLY A 290 24.89 7.98 38.63
CA GLY A 290 26.30 8.35 38.75
C GLY A 290 27.04 8.75 37.46
N ALA A 291 26.93 10.02 37.09
CA ALA A 291 28.07 10.78 36.57
C ALA A 291 27.83 12.28 36.79
N ALA A 292 28.47 12.83 37.83
CA ALA A 292 28.49 14.25 38.12
C ALA A 292 29.04 15.04 36.93
N ARG A 293 28.20 15.88 36.31
CA ARG A 293 28.66 16.87 35.32
C ARG A 293 29.37 18.00 36.06
N ARG A 294 30.71 18.02 36.01
CA ARG A 294 31.51 19.21 36.34
C ARG A 294 31.16 20.31 35.34
N GLY A 295 30.93 21.50 35.86
CA GLY A 295 30.57 22.68 35.08
C GLY A 295 31.64 23.05 34.05
N ALA A 296 31.18 23.39 32.85
CA ALA A 296 31.92 24.21 31.91
C ALA A 296 31.00 25.35 31.45
N GLN A 297 31.53 26.56 31.56
CA GLN A 297 30.85 27.83 31.42
C GLN A 297 30.20 28.02 30.04
N ARG A 298 29.00 28.61 30.05
CA ARG A 298 28.32 29.14 28.86
C ARG A 298 29.01 30.42 28.39
N ARG A 299 29.29 30.53 27.09
CA ARG A 299 29.39 31.83 26.38
C ARG A 299 28.19 31.95 25.42
N PRO A 300 27.60 33.15 25.24
CA PRO A 300 26.37 33.32 24.49
C PRO A 300 26.66 33.53 22.99
N HIS A 301 25.94 32.83 22.14
CA HIS A 301 25.66 33.33 20.79
C HIS A 301 24.14 33.37 20.59
N GLN A 302 23.74 34.51 20.03
CA GLN A 302 22.39 35.03 19.90
C GLN A 302 21.54 34.23 18.90
N GLY A 303 20.23 34.18 19.18
CA GLY A 303 19.22 34.24 18.13
C GLY A 303 18.56 32.93 17.71
N LEU A 304 17.68 32.38 18.56
CA LEU A 304 16.45 31.72 18.09
C LEU A 304 15.42 31.77 19.21
N VAL A 305 14.31 32.45 18.92
CA VAL A 305 13.18 32.70 19.83
C VAL A 305 12.40 31.40 20.00
N PRO A 306 12.21 30.85 21.21
CA PRO A 306 11.25 29.77 21.42
C PRO A 306 9.86 30.37 21.61
N ALA A 307 8.94 30.04 20.70
CA ALA A 307 7.52 30.31 20.90
C ALA A 307 7.01 29.46 22.08
N GLN A 308 6.74 30.12 23.20
CA GLN A 308 5.95 29.56 24.29
C GLN A 308 4.48 29.53 23.85
N ALA A 309 3.89 28.34 23.82
CA ALA A 309 2.45 28.18 23.97
C ALA A 309 2.23 27.32 25.22
N ARG A 310 1.73 27.95 26.29
CA ARG A 310 1.16 27.29 27.46
C ARG A 310 -0.36 27.39 27.38
N GLY A 311 -1.04 26.28 27.67
CA GLY A 311 -2.37 26.26 28.25
C GLY A 311 -3.51 25.85 27.33
N GLY A 312 -3.99 24.62 27.53
CA GLY A 312 -5.19 24.07 26.89
C GLY A 312 -5.23 22.55 27.09
N ASP A 313 -5.47 22.15 28.33
CA ASP A 313 -5.72 20.77 28.76
C ASP A 313 -7.09 20.33 28.20
N ASP A 314 -7.08 19.47 27.19
CA ASP A 314 -8.24 18.65 26.81
C ASP A 314 -7.75 17.21 26.71
N GLY A 315 -8.13 16.43 27.72
CA GLY A 315 -7.89 14.99 27.80
C GLY A 315 -8.51 14.25 26.63
N GLY A 316 -7.65 13.82 25.71
CA GLY A 316 -7.97 12.84 24.69
C GLY A 316 -6.72 11.99 24.46
N GLY A 317 -6.67 10.83 25.10
CA GLY A 317 -5.63 9.82 24.86
C GLY A 317 -5.74 9.30 23.42
N GLY A 318 -5.22 10.07 22.47
CA GLY A 318 -5.13 9.71 21.06
C GLY A 318 -3.89 8.86 20.85
N GLY A 319 -3.99 7.56 21.10
CA GLY A 319 -3.08 6.60 20.48
C GLY A 319 -3.25 6.71 18.98
N GLN A 320 -2.32 7.40 18.30
CA GLN A 320 -2.22 7.38 16.84
C GLN A 320 -1.81 5.97 16.43
N ALA A 321 -2.84 5.15 16.20
CA ALA A 321 -2.73 3.76 15.85
C ALA A 321 -2.32 3.67 14.39
N SER A 322 -1.07 3.27 14.17
CA SER A 322 -0.47 3.11 12.86
C SER A 322 -1.01 1.86 12.18
N GLU A 323 -1.82 1.99 11.14
CA GLU A 323 -2.31 0.79 10.48
C GLU A 323 -1.20 0.20 9.63
N ILE A 324 -1.15 -1.13 9.63
CA ILE A 324 -0.33 -1.91 8.73
C ILE A 324 -1.30 -2.72 7.89
N SER A 325 -1.32 -2.51 6.58
CA SER A 325 -2.18 -3.24 5.65
C SER A 325 -1.37 -4.08 4.70
N ILE A 326 -1.41 -5.41 4.87
CA ILE A 326 -0.93 -6.35 3.86
C ILE A 326 -1.80 -6.17 2.62
N GLN A 327 -1.31 -5.42 1.65
CA GLN A 327 -1.98 -5.23 0.38
C GLN A 327 -1.56 -6.33 -0.59
N ASN A 328 -2.13 -7.53 -0.47
CA ASN A 328 -1.90 -8.62 -1.42
C ASN A 328 -2.48 -8.23 -2.78
N ARG A 329 -1.60 -7.87 -3.70
CA ARG A 329 -1.93 -7.48 -5.07
C ARG A 329 -1.72 -8.66 -5.96
N LEU A 330 -2.63 -8.92 -6.89
CA LEU A 330 -2.41 -9.84 -8.02
C LEU A 330 -2.26 -9.00 -9.27
N VAL A 331 -1.23 -9.26 -10.09
CA VAL A 331 -1.22 -8.82 -11.48
C VAL A 331 -1.08 -10.02 -12.39
N SER A 332 -2.17 -10.39 -13.04
CA SER A 332 -2.21 -11.42 -14.09
C SER A 332 -2.24 -10.78 -15.47
N ARG A 333 -1.12 -10.86 -16.17
CA ARG A 333 -1.09 -10.83 -17.63
C ARG A 333 -0.10 -11.89 -18.05
N GLY A 334 -0.39 -12.68 -19.07
CA GLY A 334 0.54 -13.70 -19.56
C GLY A 334 1.92 -13.10 -19.80
N ILE A 335 2.84 -13.32 -18.85
CA ILE A 335 4.20 -12.77 -18.85
C ILE A 335 5.02 -13.35 -20.03
N GLY A 336 4.44 -14.26 -20.84
CA GLY A 336 5.05 -14.84 -22.04
C GLY A 336 4.18 -14.92 -23.29
N LYS A 337 3.09 -14.14 -23.45
CA LYS A 337 2.38 -14.06 -24.75
C LYS A 337 2.14 -12.63 -25.19
N GLU A 338 2.79 -12.30 -26.30
CA GLU A 338 2.54 -11.11 -27.12
C GLU A 338 1.02 -10.95 -27.32
N ALA A 339 0.50 -9.78 -26.96
CA ALA A 339 -0.92 -9.51 -26.98
C ALA A 339 -1.41 -9.41 -28.44
N ASP A 340 -2.02 -10.46 -28.94
CA ASP A 340 -2.73 -10.42 -30.22
C ASP A 340 -3.99 -9.54 -30.03
N LYS A 341 -3.94 -8.32 -30.59
CA LYS A 341 -5.09 -7.42 -30.60
C LYS A 341 -6.15 -8.01 -31.54
N PRO A 342 -7.43 -8.06 -31.18
CA PRO A 342 -8.47 -8.37 -32.15
C PRO A 342 -8.49 -7.26 -33.21
N GLY A 343 -8.12 -7.61 -34.44
CA GLY A 343 -8.17 -6.74 -35.58
C GLY A 343 -9.61 -6.28 -35.82
N ILE A 344 -9.82 -4.97 -35.73
CA ILE A 344 -11.06 -4.33 -36.19
C ILE A 344 -11.14 -4.59 -37.70
N GLY A 345 -12.06 -5.47 -38.10
CA GLY A 345 -12.37 -5.74 -39.49
C GLY A 345 -12.80 -4.46 -40.18
N LYS A 346 -12.02 -4.03 -41.17
CA LYS A 346 -12.50 -3.05 -42.16
C LYS A 346 -13.42 -3.79 -43.11
N GLU A 347 -14.73 -3.51 -43.00
CA GLU A 347 -15.67 -3.71 -44.10
C GLU A 347 -15.17 -2.88 -45.29
N ALA A 348 -14.73 -3.57 -46.34
CA ALA A 348 -14.42 -2.97 -47.62
C ALA A 348 -15.72 -2.84 -48.42
N ASP A 349 -16.04 -1.60 -48.72
CA ASP A 349 -17.09 -1.15 -49.62
C ASP A 349 -16.94 -1.79 -51.01
N LYS A 350 -17.99 -2.49 -51.46
CA LYS A 350 -18.13 -2.99 -52.83
C LYS A 350 -19.08 -2.03 -53.58
N GLN A 351 -18.53 -1.02 -54.22
CA GLN A 351 -19.13 -0.35 -55.38
C GLN A 351 -18.55 -1.01 -56.65
N ARG A 352 -19.35 -1.85 -57.33
CA ARG A 352 -20.14 -1.54 -58.52
C ARG A 352 -19.29 -1.12 -59.72
N ASP A 353 -18.94 -2.11 -60.54
CA ASP A 353 -18.79 -1.94 -61.98
C ASP A 353 -19.84 -2.83 -62.66
N GLY A 354 -20.71 -2.21 -63.44
CA GLY A 354 -21.78 -2.81 -64.21
C GLY A 354 -22.39 -1.74 -65.11
N ASP A 355 -22.16 -1.91 -66.41
CA ASP A 355 -22.49 -1.13 -67.61
C ASP A 355 -21.62 0.08 -67.97
#